data_AF-A0AAW5WW43-F1
#
_entry.id   AF-A0AAW5WW43-F1
#
_cell.length_a   1.000
_cell.length_b   1.000
_cell.length_c   1.000
_cell.angle_alpha   90.00
_cell.angle_beta   90.00
_cell.angle_gamma   90.00
#
_symmetry.space_group_name_H-M   'P 1'
#
loop_
_entity.id
_entity.type
_entity.pdbx_description
1 polymer ?
#
loop_
_entity_poly.entity_id
_entity_poly.type
_entity_poly.pdbx_seq_one_letter_code
_entity_poly.pdbx_strand_id
1 'polypeptide(L)'
;NKDKFPAGTEVTVGDDGTATVTYPDGSKDTIPGDQLVQGQKGDTTDAGNITPTVPGDKVTVKDPSHLTEGEKDQVKTNVTNANKDKFPAGTEVTVGDDGTATITYSDGSKDTIPGRDLIIGAKGEGISGNTAKSGSKNNSLKTLPQTGNGANEKASALGFLFAGLASIFSLAGRRKKKY
;
A
#
# COMPACT_ATOMS: atom_id res chain seq x y z
N ASN A 1 -43.74 -10.46 31.77
CA ASN A 1 -44.48 -9.17 31.78
C ASN A 1 -45.42 -9.08 30.57
N LYS A 2 -46.27 -10.09 30.33
CA LYS A 2 -47.30 -10.05 29.26
C LYS A 2 -48.60 -9.39 29.76
N ASP A 3 -48.70 -9.14 31.05
CA ASP A 3 -49.93 -8.70 31.74
C ASP A 3 -50.07 -7.17 31.82
N LYS A 4 -49.18 -6.41 31.15
CA LYS A 4 -49.22 -4.93 31.13
C LYS A 4 -49.67 -4.34 29.80
N PHE A 5 -49.99 -5.18 28.81
CA PHE A 5 -50.46 -4.73 27.49
C PHE A 5 -51.91 -5.16 27.27
N PRO A 6 -52.76 -4.32 26.65
CA PRO A 6 -54.12 -4.69 26.27
C PRO A 6 -54.15 -5.95 25.39
N ALA A 7 -55.20 -6.77 25.54
CA ALA A 7 -55.41 -7.91 24.65
C ALA A 7 -55.59 -7.43 23.20
N GLY A 8 -54.85 -8.03 22.25
CA GLY A 8 -54.80 -7.60 20.86
C GLY A 8 -53.67 -6.62 20.52
N THR A 9 -52.75 -6.37 21.45
CA THR A 9 -51.51 -5.63 21.16
C THR A 9 -50.59 -6.48 20.29
N GLU A 10 -50.10 -5.91 19.18
CA GLU A 10 -49.14 -6.54 18.27
C GLU A 10 -47.78 -5.84 18.34
N VAL A 11 -46.71 -6.60 18.18
CA VAL A 11 -45.35 -6.07 18.10
C VAL A 11 -44.71 -6.56 16.80
N THR A 12 -44.22 -5.62 16.01
CA THR A 12 -43.49 -5.89 14.76
C THR A 12 -42.08 -5.34 14.88
N VAL A 13 -41.12 -5.98 14.22
CA VAL A 13 -39.72 -5.53 14.16
C VAL A 13 -39.37 -5.35 12.69
N GLY A 14 -38.89 -4.16 12.34
CA GLY A 14 -38.41 -3.83 11.00
C GLY A 14 -36.98 -4.34 10.76
N ASP A 15 -36.57 -4.36 9.50
CA ASP A 15 -35.22 -4.80 9.10
C ASP A 15 -34.10 -3.91 9.66
N ASP A 16 -34.43 -2.66 10.01
CA ASP A 16 -33.55 -1.69 10.68
C ASP A 16 -33.49 -1.89 12.20
N GLY A 17 -34.17 -2.92 12.73
CA GLY A 17 -34.28 -3.19 14.16
C GLY A 17 -35.31 -2.34 14.90
N THR A 18 -36.03 -1.45 14.21
CA THR A 18 -37.07 -0.62 14.82
C THR A 18 -38.25 -1.50 15.27
N ALA A 19 -38.63 -1.41 16.54
CA ALA A 19 -39.80 -2.11 17.06
C ALA A 19 -41.03 -1.18 17.05
N THR A 20 -42.15 -1.64 16.50
CA THR A 20 -43.43 -0.93 16.53
C THR A 20 -44.45 -1.75 17.31
N VAL A 21 -45.00 -1.16 18.37
CA VAL A 21 -46.11 -1.69 19.15
C VAL A 21 -47.39 -1.07 18.62
N THR A 22 -48.34 -1.91 18.17
CA THR A 22 -49.67 -1.47 17.73
C THR A 22 -50.70 -1.92 18.74
N TYR A 23 -51.44 -0.96 19.31
CA TYR A 23 -52.50 -1.21 20.28
C TYR A 23 -53.85 -1.48 19.59
N PRO A 24 -54.82 -2.12 20.28
CA PRO A 24 -56.12 -2.45 19.70
C PRO A 24 -56.95 -1.25 19.22
N ASP A 25 -56.70 -0.06 19.76
CA ASP A 25 -57.35 1.20 19.34
C ASP A 25 -56.70 1.82 18.09
N GLY A 26 -55.66 1.18 17.54
CA GLY A 26 -54.91 1.60 16.36
C GLY A 26 -53.76 2.57 16.64
N SER A 27 -53.61 3.03 17.90
CA SER A 27 -52.46 3.83 18.32
C SER A 27 -51.16 3.02 18.26
N LYS A 28 -50.02 3.71 18.15
CA LYS A 28 -48.71 3.08 17.94
C LYS A 28 -47.63 3.74 18.75
N ASP A 29 -46.76 2.93 19.33
CA ASP A 29 -45.48 3.34 19.89
C ASP A 29 -44.33 2.77 19.06
N THR A 30 -43.28 3.58 18.86
CA THR A 30 -42.09 3.17 18.12
C THR A 30 -40.87 3.28 19.03
N ILE A 31 -40.10 2.19 19.09
CA ILE A 31 -38.80 2.16 19.75
C ILE A 31 -37.76 2.06 18.64
N PRO A 32 -36.96 3.13 18.42
CA PRO A 32 -35.88 3.13 17.44
C PRO A 32 -34.93 1.95 17.61
N GLY A 33 -34.49 1.39 16.47
CA GLY A 33 -33.60 0.23 16.46
C GLY A 33 -32.30 0.46 17.23
N ASP A 34 -31.69 1.64 17.15
CA ASP A 34 -30.45 1.98 17.86
C ASP A 34 -30.53 1.91 19.40
N GLN A 35 -31.75 1.89 19.96
CA GLN A 35 -31.99 1.68 21.40
C GLN A 35 -32.11 0.20 21.78
N LEU A 36 -32.42 -0.68 20.82
CA LEU A 36 -32.68 -2.10 21.03
C LEU A 36 -31.54 -2.98 20.49
N VAL A 37 -30.95 -2.56 19.37
CA VAL A 37 -29.82 -3.19 18.72
C VAL A 37 -28.61 -2.27 18.83
N GLN A 38 -27.54 -2.77 19.44
CA GLN A 38 -26.23 -2.20 19.18
C GLN A 38 -25.81 -2.72 17.82
N GLY A 39 -25.68 -1.84 16.82
CA GLY A 39 -24.92 -2.17 15.63
C GLY A 39 -23.56 -2.74 16.07
N GLN A 40 -23.09 -3.82 15.43
CA GLN A 40 -21.79 -4.40 15.79
C GLN A 40 -20.73 -3.29 15.82
N LYS A 41 -20.22 -3.00 17.02
CA LYS A 41 -19.22 -1.95 17.21
C LYS A 41 -17.86 -2.54 16.86
N GLY A 42 -17.52 -2.45 15.58
CA GLY A 42 -16.28 -2.88 14.93
C GLY A 42 -16.52 -2.82 13.43
N ASP A 43 -15.48 -2.57 12.63
CA ASP A 43 -15.61 -2.75 11.20
C ASP A 43 -16.02 -4.22 10.97
N THR A 44 -17.21 -4.45 10.42
CA THR A 44 -17.73 -5.80 10.20
C THR A 44 -17.01 -6.54 9.08
N THR A 45 -16.06 -5.86 8.45
CA THR A 45 -15.28 -6.37 7.33
C THR A 45 -13.96 -6.96 7.78
N ASP A 46 -13.43 -7.86 6.97
CA ASP A 46 -12.10 -8.43 7.17
C ASP A 46 -11.03 -7.32 7.16
N ALA A 47 -11.10 -6.36 6.24
CA ALA A 47 -10.13 -5.26 6.13
C ALA A 47 -10.09 -4.32 7.35
N GLY A 48 -11.21 -4.13 8.06
CA GLY A 48 -11.20 -3.31 9.27
C GLY A 48 -10.74 -4.07 10.52
N ASN A 49 -10.77 -5.40 10.50
CA ASN A 49 -10.30 -6.25 11.59
C ASN A 49 -8.87 -6.77 11.42
N ILE A 50 -8.37 -6.78 10.18
CA ILE A 50 -7.07 -7.32 9.82
C ILE A 50 -6.15 -6.18 9.41
N THR A 51 -4.95 -6.15 9.98
CA THR A 51 -3.87 -5.30 9.47
C THR A 51 -2.83 -6.19 8.78
N PRO A 52 -2.67 -6.09 7.45
CA PRO A 52 -1.65 -6.83 6.73
C PRO A 52 -0.25 -6.48 7.24
N THR A 53 0.57 -7.51 7.36
CA THR A 53 1.99 -7.40 7.72
C THR A 53 2.80 -7.13 6.46
N VAL A 54 3.63 -6.10 6.52
CA VAL A 54 4.62 -5.83 5.48
C VAL A 54 5.75 -6.86 5.60
N PRO A 55 6.09 -7.61 4.53
CA PRO A 55 7.21 -8.54 4.55
C PRO A 55 8.53 -7.80 4.78
N GLY A 56 9.47 -8.43 5.49
CA GLY A 56 10.81 -7.86 5.70
C GLY A 56 11.68 -7.88 4.43
N ASP A 57 11.44 -8.86 3.56
CA ASP A 57 12.20 -9.06 2.33
C ASP A 57 11.57 -8.29 1.16
N LYS A 58 12.23 -7.20 0.75
CA LYS A 58 11.82 -6.43 -0.42
C LYS A 58 12.40 -7.02 -1.71
N VAL A 59 11.64 -6.90 -2.80
CA VAL A 59 12.07 -7.33 -4.13
C VAL A 59 12.89 -6.21 -4.79
N THR A 60 14.10 -6.54 -5.25
CA THR A 60 14.90 -5.60 -6.03
C THR A 60 14.45 -5.64 -7.47
N VAL A 61 14.07 -4.49 -8.02
CA VAL A 61 13.54 -4.36 -9.37
C VAL A 61 14.36 -3.37 -10.19
N LYS A 62 14.34 -3.55 -11.51
CA LYS A 62 15.04 -2.63 -12.42
C LYS A 62 14.24 -1.36 -12.65
N ASP A 63 12.96 -1.50 -12.99
CA ASP A 63 12.01 -0.41 -13.22
C ASP A 63 10.88 -0.51 -12.16
N PRO A 64 10.89 0.33 -11.11
CA PRO A 64 9.87 0.33 -10.07
C PRO A 64 8.46 0.70 -10.54
N SER A 65 8.31 1.23 -11.75
CA SER A 65 7.01 1.60 -12.32
C SER A 65 6.43 0.54 -13.27
N HIS A 66 7.22 -0.44 -13.68
CA HIS A 66 6.82 -1.51 -14.58
C HIS A 66 7.46 -2.84 -14.18
N LEU A 67 6.94 -3.44 -13.11
CA LEU A 67 7.36 -4.78 -12.69
C LEU A 67 7.07 -5.81 -13.78
N THR A 68 8.05 -6.67 -14.00
CA THR A 68 7.87 -7.91 -14.76
C THR A 68 6.98 -8.89 -13.98
N GLU A 69 6.35 -9.83 -14.69
CA GLU A 69 5.52 -10.85 -14.04
C GLU A 69 6.28 -11.66 -12.98
N GLY A 70 7.57 -11.95 -13.21
CA GLY A 70 8.41 -12.62 -12.21
C GLY A 70 8.65 -11.78 -10.96
N GLU A 71 8.82 -10.45 -11.10
CA GLU A 71 8.94 -9.54 -9.95
C GLU A 71 7.61 -9.43 -9.19
N LYS A 72 6.47 -9.38 -9.90
CA LYS A 72 5.13 -9.40 -9.30
C LYS A 72 4.87 -10.68 -8.50
N ASP A 73 5.20 -11.83 -9.07
CA ASP A 73 5.05 -13.14 -8.42
C ASP A 73 5.90 -13.25 -7.15
N GLN A 74 7.11 -12.67 -7.16
CA GLN A 74 7.96 -12.63 -5.98
C GLN A 74 7.39 -11.72 -4.90
N VAL A 75 6.88 -10.53 -5.25
CA VAL A 75 6.20 -9.63 -4.30
C VAL A 75 4.96 -10.31 -3.71
N LYS A 76 4.12 -10.93 -4.55
CA LYS A 76 2.93 -11.66 -4.12
C LYS A 76 3.28 -12.79 -3.16
N THR A 77 4.33 -13.54 -3.46
CA THR A 77 4.82 -14.63 -2.61
C THR A 77 5.28 -14.11 -1.25
N ASN A 78 6.08 -13.05 -1.22
CA ASN A 78 6.56 -12.45 0.03
C ASN A 78 5.40 -11.94 0.90
N VAL A 79 4.44 -11.23 0.30
CA VAL A 79 3.23 -10.75 0.99
C VAL A 79 2.40 -11.91 1.53
N THR A 80 2.16 -12.94 0.72
CA THR A 80 1.37 -14.11 1.13
C THR A 80 2.05 -14.85 2.29
N ASN A 81 3.36 -15.10 2.19
CA ASN A 81 4.11 -15.81 3.23
C ASN A 81 4.14 -15.05 4.56
N ALA A 82 4.31 -13.73 4.53
CA ALA A 82 4.30 -12.90 5.74
C ALA A 82 2.92 -12.86 6.43
N ASN A 83 1.85 -13.21 5.71
CA ASN A 83 0.46 -13.09 6.18
C ASN A 83 -0.33 -14.39 6.20
N LYS A 84 0.32 -15.54 5.98
CA LYS A 84 -0.35 -16.85 5.85
C LYS A 84 -1.23 -17.23 7.06
N ASP A 85 -0.92 -16.72 8.25
CA ASP A 85 -1.65 -17.00 9.50
C ASP A 85 -2.67 -15.91 9.85
N LYS A 86 -2.76 -14.84 9.03
CA LYS A 86 -3.62 -13.68 9.25
C LYS A 86 -4.79 -13.62 8.28
N PHE A 87 -4.55 -14.04 7.03
CA PHE A 87 -5.57 -13.95 6.00
C PHE A 87 -6.60 -15.09 6.13
N PRO A 88 -7.90 -14.77 6.13
CA PRO A 88 -8.95 -15.77 6.09
C PRO A 88 -8.93 -16.51 4.74
N ALA A 89 -9.59 -17.66 4.70
CA ALA A 89 -9.75 -18.43 3.48
C ALA A 89 -10.45 -17.60 2.38
N GLY A 90 -10.01 -17.76 1.13
CA GLY A 90 -10.55 -17.00 0.00
C GLY A 90 -9.97 -15.59 -0.17
N THR A 91 -8.98 -15.19 0.65
CA THR A 91 -8.24 -13.95 0.43
C THR A 91 -7.36 -14.05 -0.82
N GLU A 92 -7.45 -13.04 -1.68
CA GLU A 92 -6.63 -12.92 -2.89
C GLU A 92 -5.61 -11.77 -2.75
N VAL A 93 -4.38 -12.03 -3.19
CA VAL A 93 -3.33 -11.00 -3.29
C VAL A 93 -3.00 -10.78 -4.76
N THR A 94 -3.07 -9.52 -5.20
CA THR A 94 -2.67 -9.07 -6.53
C THR A 94 -1.58 -8.00 -6.41
N VAL A 95 -0.74 -7.85 -7.43
CA VAL A 95 0.37 -6.89 -7.45
C VAL A 95 0.28 -6.06 -8.72
N GLY A 96 0.23 -4.75 -8.57
CA GLY A 96 0.23 -3.79 -9.68
C GLY A 96 1.61 -3.62 -10.33
N ASP A 97 1.66 -2.90 -11.44
CA ASP A 97 2.90 -2.62 -12.18
C ASP A 97 3.92 -1.81 -11.36
N ASP A 98 3.45 -1.02 -10.39
CA ASP A 98 4.26 -0.24 -9.45
C ASP A 98 4.70 -1.03 -8.19
N GLY A 99 4.39 -2.33 -8.15
CA GLY A 99 4.64 -3.19 -6.99
C GLY A 99 3.67 -3.01 -5.83
N THR A 100 2.63 -2.19 -5.96
CA THR A 100 1.58 -2.08 -4.94
C THR A 100 0.79 -3.38 -4.84
N ALA A 101 0.72 -3.97 -3.65
CA ALA A 101 -0.07 -5.17 -3.41
C ALA A 101 -1.47 -4.82 -2.92
N THR A 102 -2.49 -5.36 -3.58
CA THR A 102 -3.89 -5.25 -3.17
C THR A 102 -4.36 -6.60 -2.64
N ILE A 103 -4.87 -6.58 -1.41
CA ILE A 103 -5.45 -7.74 -0.73
C ILE A 103 -6.96 -7.62 -0.85
N THR A 104 -7.63 -8.59 -1.45
CA THR A 104 -9.09 -8.66 -1.54
C THR A 104 -9.58 -9.81 -0.69
N TYR A 105 -10.38 -9.49 0.32
CA TYR A 105 -10.98 -10.46 1.21
C TYR A 105 -12.25 -11.08 0.61
N SER A 106 -12.70 -12.19 1.20
CA SER A 106 -13.87 -12.92 0.70
C SER A 106 -15.18 -12.14 0.82
N ASP A 107 -15.25 -11.20 1.77
CA ASP A 107 -16.36 -10.25 1.95
C ASP A 107 -16.32 -9.07 0.96
N GLY A 108 -15.31 -9.03 0.07
CA GLY A 108 -15.10 -7.99 -0.93
C GLY A 108 -14.35 -6.75 -0.44
N SER A 109 -14.11 -6.64 0.87
CA SER A 109 -13.29 -5.58 1.47
C SER A 109 -11.83 -5.71 1.03
N LYS A 110 -11.06 -4.61 1.13
CA LYS A 110 -9.70 -4.56 0.58
C LYS A 110 -8.74 -3.79 1.46
N ASP A 111 -7.51 -4.28 1.45
CA ASP A 111 -6.34 -3.59 1.97
C ASP A 111 -5.29 -3.38 0.89
N THR A 112 -4.37 -2.44 1.15
CA THR A 112 -3.27 -2.15 0.23
C THR A 112 -1.96 -2.01 0.99
N ILE A 113 -0.92 -2.69 0.50
CA ILE A 113 0.46 -2.46 0.93
C ILE A 113 1.17 -1.73 -0.22
N PRO A 114 1.68 -0.51 0.01
CA PRO A 114 2.22 0.31 -1.07
C PRO A 114 3.55 -0.27 -1.58
N GLY A 115 3.81 -0.13 -2.88
CA GLY A 115 5.02 -0.67 -3.52
C GLY A 115 6.33 -0.22 -2.84
N ARG A 116 6.41 1.01 -2.31
CA ARG A 116 7.57 1.51 -1.55
C ARG A 116 8.01 0.62 -0.37
N ASP A 117 7.06 -0.16 0.18
CA ASP A 117 7.30 -1.05 1.30
C ASP A 117 7.64 -2.48 0.85
N LEU A 118 7.45 -2.78 -0.43
CA LEU A 118 7.61 -4.13 -1.02
C LEU A 118 8.76 -4.23 -2.02
N ILE A 119 9.11 -3.13 -2.68
CA ILE A 119 10.15 -3.10 -3.71
C ILE A 119 11.25 -2.10 -3.42
N ILE A 120 12.42 -2.33 -4.02
CA ILE A 120 13.56 -1.42 -4.03
C ILE A 120 14.01 -1.28 -5.48
N GLY A 121 14.01 -0.05 -6.01
CA GLY A 121 14.60 0.23 -7.31
C GLY A 121 16.12 0.06 -7.29
N ALA A 122 16.69 -0.43 -8.37
CA ALA A 122 18.12 -0.37 -8.59
C ALA A 122 18.59 1.09 -8.43
N LYS A 123 19.72 1.27 -7.72
CA LYS A 123 20.24 2.55 -7.22
C LYS A 123 20.24 3.63 -8.33
N GLY A 124 19.23 4.50 -8.35
CA GLY A 124 19.06 5.56 -9.34
C GLY A 124 17.61 5.87 -9.74
N GLU A 125 16.67 4.95 -9.56
CA GLU A 125 15.28 5.15 -9.97
C GLU A 125 14.35 5.34 -8.78
N GLY A 126 13.73 6.52 -8.69
CA GLY A 126 12.83 6.91 -7.62
C GLY A 126 11.50 6.17 -7.72
N ILE A 127 11.05 5.59 -6.60
CA ILE A 127 9.72 4.98 -6.49
C ILE A 127 8.69 6.11 -6.55
N SER A 128 7.86 6.13 -7.59
CA SER A 128 6.83 7.17 -7.80
C SER A 128 5.74 7.04 -6.73
N GLY A 129 5.89 7.81 -5.66
CA GLY A 129 4.90 7.93 -4.59
C GLY A 129 5.26 9.08 -3.64
N ASN A 130 4.97 10.32 -4.01
CA ASN A 130 4.90 11.41 -3.03
C ASN A 130 3.61 11.21 -2.21
N THR A 131 3.64 11.12 -0.88
CA THR A 131 3.84 12.27 0.01
C THR A 131 4.50 11.82 1.32
N ALA A 132 5.67 12.37 1.60
CA ALA A 132 6.31 12.30 2.91
C ALA A 132 5.65 13.30 3.86
N LYS A 133 5.10 12.82 4.99
CA LYS A 133 5.04 13.61 6.22
C LYS A 133 6.13 13.12 7.16
N SER A 134 7.25 13.84 7.11
CA SER A 134 8.26 14.09 8.14
C SER A 134 8.43 13.07 9.29
N GLY A 135 9.63 12.49 9.34
CA GLY A 135 10.18 11.78 10.51
C GLY A 135 11.69 11.58 10.41
N SER A 136 12.45 12.68 10.34
CA SER A 136 13.93 12.71 10.35
C SER A 136 14.53 11.98 11.56
N LYS A 137 15.39 10.96 11.35
CA LYS A 137 16.65 10.72 12.09
C LYS A 137 17.68 9.93 11.24
N ASN A 138 18.64 10.69 10.69
CA ASN A 138 20.09 10.48 10.63
C ASN A 138 20.67 9.11 10.22
N ASN A 139 21.44 9.10 9.11
CA ASN A 139 22.72 8.40 9.09
C ASN A 139 23.74 9.15 8.21
N SER A 140 24.78 9.63 8.87
CA SER A 140 25.88 10.42 8.34
C SER A 140 26.70 9.65 7.31
N LEU A 141 26.74 10.10 6.06
CA LEU A 141 27.82 9.72 5.14
C LEU A 141 28.90 10.80 5.20
N LYS A 142 29.98 10.47 5.90
CA LYS A 142 31.17 11.28 6.13
C LYS A 142 31.98 11.39 4.85
N THR A 143 32.01 12.56 4.21
CA THR A 143 32.97 12.91 3.15
C THR A 143 34.03 13.84 3.72
N LEU A 144 35.32 13.51 3.50
CA LEU A 144 36.47 14.27 3.99
C LEU A 144 36.56 15.66 3.31
N PRO A 145 36.86 16.75 4.04
CA PRO A 145 37.21 18.03 3.43
C PRO A 145 38.67 18.03 2.95
N GLN A 146 38.92 18.44 1.71
CA GLN A 146 40.26 18.82 1.23
C GLN A 146 40.63 20.20 1.80
N THR A 147 41.80 20.28 2.44
CA THR A 147 42.37 21.47 3.09
C THR A 147 43.03 22.40 2.07
N GLY A 148 42.78 23.70 2.20
CA GLY A 148 43.52 24.76 1.53
C GLY A 148 43.12 26.14 2.06
N ASN A 149 43.88 26.65 3.05
CA ASN A 149 43.68 27.94 3.70
C ASN A 149 43.88 29.12 2.72
N GLY A 150 43.09 30.19 2.86
CA GLY A 150 43.48 31.52 2.40
C GLY A 150 42.36 32.42 1.88
N ALA A 151 41.61 33.02 2.80
CA ALA A 151 41.23 34.43 2.83
C ALA A 151 40.89 35.19 1.50
N ASN A 152 39.69 35.78 1.51
CA ASN A 152 39.28 37.06 0.88
C ASN A 152 38.69 37.03 -0.54
N GLU A 153 37.37 37.24 -0.57
CA GLU A 153 36.59 38.14 -1.44
C GLU A 153 36.70 38.07 -2.98
N LYS A 154 35.54 37.75 -3.58
CA LYS A 154 35.02 38.17 -4.90
C LYS A 154 35.82 37.73 -6.14
N ALA A 155 35.31 36.72 -6.85
CA ALA A 155 35.54 36.58 -8.29
C ALA A 155 34.34 35.90 -8.98
N SER A 156 33.70 36.65 -9.85
CA SER A 156 32.88 36.15 -10.95
C SER A 156 33.78 35.40 -11.92
N ALA A 157 33.41 34.21 -12.39
CA ALA A 157 33.88 33.70 -13.68
C ALA A 157 33.08 32.48 -14.12
N LEU A 158 32.28 32.72 -15.15
CA LEU A 158 31.80 31.81 -16.17
C LEU A 158 32.91 30.86 -16.68
N GLY A 159 32.56 29.61 -17.00
CA GLY A 159 33.31 28.74 -17.91
C GLY A 159 33.62 27.36 -17.35
N PHE A 160 33.68 26.27 -18.12
CA PHE A 160 33.39 25.94 -19.51
C PHE A 160 33.32 24.39 -19.57
N LEU A 161 32.56 23.87 -20.54
CA LEU A 161 32.49 22.46 -20.97
C LEU A 161 33.85 21.75 -21.00
N PHE A 162 33.86 20.43 -20.73
CA PHE A 162 34.43 19.45 -21.66
C PHE A 162 33.67 18.12 -21.63
N ALA A 163 33.19 17.73 -22.81
CA ALA A 163 32.60 16.43 -23.12
C ALA A 163 33.70 15.35 -23.19
N GLY A 164 33.40 14.15 -22.69
CA GLY A 164 34.24 12.98 -22.83
C GLY A 164 33.42 11.73 -23.13
N LEU A 165 33.02 11.54 -24.39
CA LEU A 165 32.56 10.25 -24.90
C LEU A 165 33.77 9.53 -25.51
N ALA A 166 34.35 8.59 -24.77
CA ALA A 166 35.33 7.65 -25.30
C ALA A 166 34.64 6.30 -25.55
N SER A 167 34.35 5.98 -26.81
CA SER A 167 33.99 4.63 -27.25
C SER A 167 34.84 4.28 -28.46
N ILE A 168 35.96 3.61 -28.22
CA ILE A 168 36.76 2.97 -29.27
C ILE A 168 36.05 1.67 -29.70
N PHE A 169 35.26 1.73 -30.76
CA PHE A 169 34.71 0.54 -31.41
C PHE A 169 35.77 -0.06 -32.34
N SER A 170 36.15 -1.30 -32.07
CA SER A 170 36.97 -2.14 -32.95
C SER A 170 36.18 -2.64 -34.16
N LEU A 171 36.93 -3.14 -35.16
CA LEU A 171 36.54 -4.17 -36.15
C LEU A 171 36.33 -3.69 -37.59
N ALA A 172 37.36 -3.85 -38.42
CA ALA A 172 37.21 -4.07 -39.85
C ALA A 172 38.33 -5.00 -40.37
N GLY A 173 37.93 -6.15 -40.92
CA GLY A 173 38.84 -7.17 -41.44
C GLY A 173 39.39 -6.86 -42.84
N ARG A 174 40.45 -7.57 -43.24
CA ARG A 174 40.86 -7.68 -44.65
C ARG A 174 41.42 -9.07 -44.97
N ARG A 175 40.94 -9.62 -46.08
CA ARG A 175 41.16 -10.98 -46.59
C ARG A 175 42.51 -11.14 -47.34
N LYS A 176 43.08 -12.36 -47.23
CA LYS A 176 43.87 -13.22 -48.15
C LYS A 176 44.90 -12.62 -49.13
N LYS A 177 46.07 -13.29 -49.22
CA LYS A 177 46.56 -13.94 -50.47
C LYS A 177 47.33 -15.25 -50.17
N LYS A 178 47.15 -16.21 -51.08
CA LYS A 178 47.78 -17.55 -51.13
C LYS A 178 49.23 -17.45 -51.63
N TYR A 179 49.99 -18.51 -51.32
CA TYR A 179 51.22 -18.93 -52.02
C TYR A 179 50.98 -19.15 -53.51
#